data_AF-A0A2V9TLA3-F1
#
_entry.id   AF-A0A2V9TLA3-F1
#
_cell.length_a   1.000
_cell.length_b   1.000
_cell.length_c   1.000
_cell.angle_alpha   90.00
_cell.angle_beta   90.00
_cell.angle_gamma   90.00
#
_symmetry.space_group_name_H-M   'P 1'
#
loop_
_entity.id
_entity.type
_entity.pdbx_description
1 polymer ?
#
loop_
_entity_poly.entity_id
_entity_poly.type
_entity_poly.pdbx_seq_one_letter_code
_entity_poly.pdbx_strand_id
1 'polypeptide(L)'
;MRSFFCAVLGISLLAVPLRSQNVNPNYPVQEIQAQKHPSADDMRSRMSNLQLQKDAKELAELCASVASDMDGVKQGLLSKDVLEKLKRVERLSKRVREQLTRSSTAP
;
A
#
# COMPACT_ATOMS: atom_id res chain seq x y z
N MET A 1 -30.06 21.01 12.23
CA MET A 1 -31.37 20.50 12.69
C MET A 1 -31.47 19.07 12.19
N ARG A 2 -31.18 18.08 13.04
CA ARG A 2 -32.11 17.47 14.01
C ARG A 2 -33.18 16.62 13.30
N SER A 3 -33.07 15.31 13.57
CA SER A 3 -34.17 14.34 13.59
C SER A 3 -34.65 13.78 12.26
N PHE A 4 -34.16 12.58 11.91
CA PHE A 4 -35.04 11.41 11.72
C PHE A 4 -34.34 10.18 12.28
N PHE A 5 -34.53 10.02 13.58
CA PHE A 5 -34.21 8.83 14.36
C PHE A 5 -35.34 7.81 14.15
N CYS A 6 -34.94 6.56 13.91
CA CYS A 6 -35.69 5.32 14.16
C CYS A 6 -36.83 4.84 13.25
N ALA A 7 -36.82 3.50 13.13
CA ALA A 7 -37.77 2.56 12.54
C ALA A 7 -37.66 2.47 11.00
N VAL A 8 -37.19 1.40 10.39
CA VAL A 8 -37.61 -0.02 10.50
C VAL A 8 -36.40 -0.90 10.12
N LEU A 9 -35.73 -1.62 11.02
CA LEU A 9 -36.07 -2.97 11.48
C LEU A 9 -36.72 -3.86 10.40
N GLY A 10 -35.97 -4.15 9.34
CA GLY A 10 -36.28 -5.18 8.35
C GLY A 10 -35.17 -6.23 8.32
N ILE A 11 -35.38 -7.31 9.05
CA ILE A 11 -34.57 -8.53 9.07
C ILE A 11 -34.45 -9.08 7.64
N SER A 12 -33.32 -8.86 6.96
CA SER A 12 -32.96 -9.67 5.78
C SER A 12 -32.31 -10.95 6.26
N LEU A 13 -33.19 -11.93 6.40
CA LEU A 13 -32.96 -13.32 6.70
C LEU A 13 -31.92 -13.92 5.73
N LEU A 14 -30.87 -14.51 6.32
CA LEU A 14 -30.01 -15.58 5.81
C LEU A 14 -30.28 -16.07 4.37
N ALA A 15 -29.33 -15.78 3.49
CA ALA A 15 -29.00 -16.68 2.38
C ALA A 15 -27.49 -16.91 2.42
N VAL A 16 -27.03 -17.73 3.38
CA VAL A 16 -25.72 -18.39 3.25
C VAL A 16 -25.89 -19.43 2.14
N PRO A 17 -25.20 -19.32 1.00
CA PRO A 17 -25.16 -20.45 0.09
C PRO A 17 -24.33 -21.53 0.80
N LEU A 18 -24.99 -22.54 1.33
CA LEU A 18 -24.36 -23.84 1.56
C LEU A 18 -23.96 -24.35 0.18
N ARG A 19 -22.72 -24.06 -0.25
CA ARG A 19 -22.10 -24.73 -1.39
C ARG A 19 -21.92 -26.19 -1.00
N SER A 20 -22.92 -26.99 -1.34
CA SER A 20 -22.81 -28.43 -1.43
C SER A 20 -21.67 -28.74 -2.40
N GLN A 21 -20.52 -29.20 -1.89
CA GLN A 21 -19.55 -29.91 -2.72
C GLN A 21 -20.11 -31.30 -3.01
N ASN A 22 -21.03 -31.39 -3.97
CA ASN A 22 -21.41 -32.66 -4.57
C ASN A 22 -20.37 -32.98 -5.65
N VAL A 23 -19.32 -33.72 -5.28
CA VAL A 23 -18.38 -34.31 -6.25
C VAL A 23 -19.04 -35.55 -6.84
N ASN A 24 -19.74 -35.37 -7.95
CA ASN A 24 -20.17 -36.45 -8.82
C ASN A 24 -18.94 -36.98 -9.59
N PRO A 25 -18.50 -38.23 -9.39
CA PRO A 25 -17.27 -38.75 -9.98
C PRO A 25 -17.41 -39.13 -11.47
N ASN A 26 -18.59 -38.96 -12.09
CA ASN A 26 -18.87 -39.50 -13.42
C ASN A 26 -18.96 -38.43 -14.53
N TYR A 27 -18.03 -37.47 -14.55
CA TYR A 27 -17.85 -36.54 -15.68
C TYR A 27 -16.39 -36.58 -16.17
N PRO A 28 -16.14 -36.64 -17.49
CA PRO A 28 -14.80 -36.52 -18.04
C PRO A 28 -14.24 -35.14 -17.71
N VAL A 29 -12.95 -35.10 -17.36
CA VAL A 29 -12.13 -33.95 -16.98
C VAL A 29 -12.45 -32.69 -17.82
N GLN A 30 -13.43 -31.89 -17.38
CA GLN A 30 -13.54 -30.49 -17.78
C GLN A 30 -12.83 -29.69 -16.70
N GLU A 31 -11.73 -29.05 -17.15
CA GLU A 31 -10.83 -28.22 -16.38
C GLU A 31 -11.56 -27.42 -15.31
N ILE A 32 -11.30 -27.78 -14.06
CA ILE A 32 -11.61 -26.92 -12.92
C ILE A 32 -10.79 -25.66 -13.17
N GLN A 33 -11.41 -24.60 -13.69
CA GLN A 33 -10.81 -23.28 -13.70
C GLN A 33 -10.63 -22.89 -12.24
N ALA A 34 -9.43 -23.19 -11.72
CA ALA A 34 -9.00 -22.81 -10.40
C ALA A 34 -9.20 -21.30 -10.31
N GLN A 35 -10.16 -20.91 -9.45
CA GLN A 35 -10.41 -19.54 -9.11
C GLN A 35 -9.05 -18.93 -8.71
N LYS A 36 -8.49 -18.05 -9.56
CA LYS A 36 -7.16 -17.47 -9.39
C LYS A 36 -7.20 -16.57 -8.16
N HIS A 37 -7.06 -17.17 -6.98
CA HIS A 37 -6.78 -16.42 -5.77
C HIS A 37 -5.45 -15.69 -5.98
N PRO A 38 -5.37 -14.40 -5.59
CA PRO A 38 -4.12 -13.66 -5.69
C PRO A 38 -3.04 -14.45 -4.95
N SER A 39 -1.92 -14.72 -5.64
CA SER A 39 -0.81 -15.43 -5.03
C SER A 39 -0.26 -14.61 -3.86
N ALA A 40 0.41 -15.26 -2.92
CA ALA A 40 1.15 -14.55 -1.87
C ALA A 40 2.13 -13.51 -2.46
N ASP A 41 2.68 -13.80 -3.64
CA ASP A 41 3.56 -12.90 -4.38
C ASP A 41 2.84 -11.65 -4.91
N ASP A 42 1.60 -11.79 -5.40
CA ASP A 42 0.78 -10.66 -5.86
C ASP A 42 0.48 -9.69 -4.71
N MET A 43 0.15 -10.23 -3.54
CA MET A 43 -0.10 -9.43 -2.34
C MET A 43 1.16 -8.71 -1.87
N ARG A 44 2.30 -9.41 -1.89
CA ARG A 44 3.61 -8.82 -1.53
C ARG A 44 4.01 -7.70 -2.49
N SER A 45 3.82 -7.90 -3.79
CA SER A 45 4.10 -6.89 -4.82
C SER A 45 3.23 -5.64 -4.66
N ARG A 46 1.92 -5.81 -4.39
CA ARG A 46 1.03 -4.67 -4.08
C ARG A 46 1.48 -3.91 -2.84
N MET A 47 1.89 -4.62 -1.78
CA MET A 47 2.37 -4.01 -0.56
C MET A 47 3.68 -3.24 -0.77
N SER A 48 4.63 -3.78 -1.54
CA SER A 48 5.85 -3.05 -1.88
C SER A 48 5.58 -1.80 -2.71
N ASN A 49 4.64 -1.85 -3.65
CA ASN A 49 4.25 -0.67 -4.44
C ASN A 49 3.62 0.43 -3.56
N LEU A 50 2.78 0.06 -2.58
CA LEU A 50 2.22 1.01 -1.63
C LEU A 50 3.30 1.62 -0.71
N GLN A 51 4.28 0.83 -0.28
CA GLN A 51 5.41 1.34 0.50
C GLN A 51 6.28 2.28 -0.33
N LEU A 52 6.58 1.93 -1.57
CA LEU A 52 7.33 2.77 -2.51
C LEU A 52 6.68 4.14 -2.70
N GLN A 53 5.35 4.18 -2.88
CA GLN A 53 4.62 5.43 -3.02
C GLN A 53 4.70 6.29 -1.75
N LYS A 54 4.67 5.67 -0.57
CA LYS A 54 4.84 6.38 0.71
C LYS A 54 6.26 6.93 0.85
N ASP A 55 7.27 6.11 0.57
CA ASP A 55 8.68 6.52 0.62
C ASP A 55 8.96 7.70 -0.33
N ALA A 56 8.36 7.70 -1.53
CA ALA A 56 8.48 8.79 -2.49
C ALA A 56 7.82 10.10 -2.00
N LYS A 57 6.64 10.01 -1.35
CA LYS A 57 5.99 11.18 -0.75
C LYS A 57 6.80 11.75 0.41
N GLU A 58 7.27 10.88 1.30
CA GLU A 58 8.10 11.29 2.44
C GLU A 58 9.41 11.95 1.98
N LEU A 59 10.02 11.43 0.90
CA LEU A 59 11.19 12.04 0.28
C LEU A 59 10.90 13.47 -0.19
N ALA A 60 9.77 13.70 -0.85
CA ALA A 60 9.38 15.03 -1.32
C ALA A 60 9.16 16.00 -0.15
N GLU A 61 8.48 15.56 0.91
CA GLU A 61 8.22 16.34 2.12
C GLU A 61 9.52 16.72 2.84
N LEU A 62 10.45 15.77 2.99
CA LEU A 62 11.75 16.04 3.62
C LEU A 62 12.59 17.02 2.81
N CYS A 63 12.62 16.88 1.48
CA CYS A 63 13.32 17.83 0.62
C CYS A 63 12.74 19.24 0.74
N ALA A 64 11.41 19.37 0.81
CA ALA A 64 10.74 20.66 1.03
C ALA A 64 11.09 21.24 2.42
N SER A 65 11.11 20.42 3.47
CA SER A 65 11.50 20.84 4.82
C SER A 65 12.95 21.30 4.88
N VAL A 66 13.88 20.58 4.24
CA VAL A 66 15.30 20.97 4.20
C VAL A 66 15.47 22.33 3.54
N ALA A 67 14.73 22.60 2.45
CA ALA A 67 14.76 23.90 1.79
C ALA A 67 14.32 25.04 2.73
N SER A 68 13.29 24.82 3.55
CA SER A 68 12.87 25.77 4.59
C SER A 68 13.93 25.97 5.68
N ASP A 69 14.64 24.91 6.06
CA ASP A 69 15.68 24.99 7.10
C ASP A 69 16.92 25.78 6.62
N MET A 70 17.12 25.94 5.30
CA MET A 70 18.24 26.72 4.75
C MET A 70 18.19 28.20 5.14
N ASP A 71 17.01 28.74 5.45
CA ASP A 71 16.91 30.12 5.92
C ASP A 71 17.53 30.32 7.30
N GLY A 72 17.46 29.33 8.19
CA GLY A 72 18.20 29.31 9.45
C GLY A 72 19.71 29.18 9.24
N VAL A 73 20.13 28.37 8.27
CA VAL A 73 21.55 28.22 7.91
C VAL A 73 22.14 29.53 7.40
N LYS A 74 21.41 30.30 6.58
CA LYS A 74 21.83 31.64 6.12
C LYS A 74 22.08 32.61 7.29
N GLN A 75 21.41 32.41 8.42
CA GLN A 75 21.57 33.19 9.65
C GLN A 75 22.66 32.63 10.58
N GLY A 76 23.41 31.62 10.14
CA GLY A 76 24.47 30.97 10.93
C GLY A 76 23.96 29.90 11.90
N LEU A 77 22.69 29.51 11.81
CA LEU A 77 22.07 28.50 12.68
C LEU A 77 21.99 27.16 11.96
N LEU A 78 23.04 26.33 12.10
CA LEU A 78 23.02 24.96 11.58
C LEU A 78 22.47 24.00 12.64
N SER A 79 21.17 23.69 12.56
CA SER A 79 20.56 22.70 13.45
C SER A 79 21.00 21.27 13.07
N LYS A 80 21.28 20.43 14.08
CA LYS A 80 21.53 18.98 13.89
C LYS A 80 20.36 18.29 13.17
N ASP A 81 19.16 18.83 13.32
CA ASP A 81 17.95 18.35 12.68
C ASP A 81 18.04 18.35 11.15
N VAL A 82 18.67 19.37 10.56
CA VAL A 82 18.88 19.48 9.10
C VAL A 82 19.78 18.35 8.59
N LEU A 83 20.84 18.02 9.34
CA LEU A 83 21.74 16.93 8.99
C LEU A 83 21.03 15.57 9.06
N GLU A 84 20.18 15.35 10.06
CA GLU A 84 19.39 14.12 10.17
C GLU A 84 18.33 14.01 9.07
N LYS A 85 17.67 15.13 8.71
CA LYS A 85 16.76 15.20 7.56
C LYS A 85 17.48 14.82 6.26
N LEU A 86 18.68 15.35 6.01
CA LEU A 86 19.50 15.02 4.84
C LEU A 86 19.89 13.53 4.80
N LYS A 87 20.29 12.95 5.95
CA LYS A 87 20.54 11.49 6.03
C LYS A 87 19.28 10.68 5.69
N ARG A 88 18.11 11.15 6.12
CA ARG A 88 16.83 10.48 5.85
C ARG A 88 16.48 10.56 4.35
N VAL A 89 16.69 11.73 3.72
CA VAL A 89 16.58 11.91 2.26
C VAL A 89 17.46 10.93 1.50
N GLU A 90 18.74 10.78 1.89
CA GLU A 90 19.66 9.83 1.24
C GLU A 90 19.15 8.39 1.36
N ARG A 91 18.72 7.97 2.56
CA ARG A 91 18.19 6.63 2.81
C ARG A 91 16.94 6.33 1.98
N LEU A 92 15.98 7.26 1.94
CA LEU A 92 14.76 7.11 1.14
C LEU A 92 15.08 7.07 -0.36
N SER A 93 15.97 7.95 -0.84
CA SER A 93 16.37 7.97 -2.25
C SER A 93 16.99 6.65 -2.69
N LYS A 94 17.83 6.05 -1.84
CA LYS A 94 18.41 4.72 -2.09
C LYS A 94 17.32 3.65 -2.17
N ARG A 95 16.42 3.58 -1.18
CA ARG A 95 15.31 2.61 -1.18
C ARG A 95 14.41 2.72 -2.41
N VAL A 96 14.00 3.95 -2.76
CA VAL A 96 13.13 4.19 -3.92
C VAL A 96 13.81 3.69 -5.21
N ARG A 97 15.10 4.02 -5.41
CA ARG A 97 15.88 3.52 -6.55
C ARG A 97 15.98 2.01 -6.58
N GLU A 98 16.35 1.38 -5.46
CA GLU A 98 16.50 -0.07 -5.37
C GLU A 98 15.20 -0.81 -5.68
N GLN A 99 14.08 -0.31 -5.16
CA GLN A 99 12.76 -0.88 -5.43
C GLN A 99 12.34 -0.69 -6.90
N LEU A 100 12.59 0.49 -7.50
CA LEU A 100 12.33 0.72 -8.92
C LEU A 100 13.16 -0.23 -9.80
N THR A 101 14.46 -0.34 -9.55
CA THR A 101 15.34 -1.27 -10.28
C THR A 101 14.86 -2.71 -10.15
N ARG A 102 14.46 -3.14 -8.95
CA ARG A 102 13.91 -4.49 -8.75
C ARG A 102 12.62 -4.70 -9.53
N SER A 103 11.71 -3.73 -9.52
CA SER A 103 10.43 -3.83 -10.24
C SER A 103 10.60 -3.81 -11.76
N SER A 104 11.62 -3.11 -12.28
CA SER A 104 11.92 -3.03 -13.71
C SER A 104 12.62 -4.27 -14.27
N THR A 105 13.27 -5.07 -13.41
CA THR A 105 14.03 -6.27 -13.80
C THR A 105 13.19 -7.56 -13.66
N ALA A 106 11.90 -7.46 -13.30
CA ALA A 106 10.99 -8.61 -13.35
C ALA A 106 10.57 -8.87 -14.82
N PRO A 107 10.77 -10.09 -15.36
CA PRO A 107 10.40 -10.45 -16.73
C PRO A 107 8.88 -10.48 -16.96
#